data_AF-W1XUY1-F1
#
_entry.id   AF-W1XUY1-F1
#
_cell.length_a   1.000
_cell.length_b   1.000
_cell.length_c   1.000
_cell.angle_alpha   90.00
_cell.angle_beta   90.00
_cell.angle_gamma   90.00
#
_symmetry.space_group_name_H-M   'P 1'
#
loop_
_entity.id
_entity.type
_entity.pdbx_description
1 polymer ?
#
loop_
_entity_poly.entity_id
_entity_poly.type
_entity_poly.pdbx_seq_one_letter_code
_entity_poly.pdbx_strand_id
1 'polypeptide(L)' 'PANNVLQIERHILGTDGKSKSLDSLRSGDLVLVWLQVKASNSVPDALVVDLLPAGLELENQNLANGS' A
#
# COMPACT_ATOMS: atom_id res chain seq x y z
N PRO A 1 -13.59 18.19 -16.47
CA PRO A 1 -13.04 16.90 -16.00
C PRO A 1 -11.77 17.14 -15.18
N ALA A 2 -11.76 16.76 -13.90
CA ALA A 2 -10.53 16.79 -13.10
C ALA A 2 -9.57 15.74 -13.69
N ASN A 3 -8.48 16.20 -14.30
CA ASN A 3 -7.42 15.32 -14.76
C ASN A 3 -6.89 14.53 -13.55
N ASN A 4 -6.58 13.24 -13.76
CA ASN A 4 -6.07 12.34 -12.74
C ASN A 4 -4.61 12.74 -12.37
N VAL A 5 -4.44 13.81 -11.58
CA VAL A 5 -3.11 14.37 -11.25
C VAL A 5 -2.24 13.36 -10.52
N LEU A 6 -2.85 12.56 -9.64
CA LEU A 6 -2.21 11.48 -8.91
C LEU A 6 -2.51 10.13 -9.58
N GLN A 7 -1.47 9.34 -9.78
CA GLN A 7 -1.54 7.93 -10.13
C GLN A 7 -1.05 7.13 -8.94
N ILE A 8 -1.88 6.22 -8.45
CA ILE A 8 -1.60 5.37 -7.29
C ILE A 8 -1.68 3.93 -7.74
N GLU A 9 -0.62 3.18 -7.49
CA GLU A 9 -0.51 1.75 -7.77
C GLU A 9 -0.20 1.00 -6.47
N ARG A 10 -0.86 -0.14 -6.27
CA ARG A 10 -0.67 -1.00 -5.10
C ARG A 10 -0.22 -2.38 -5.56
N HIS A 11 0.91 -2.82 -5.04
CA HIS A 11 1.41 -4.17 -5.24
C HIS A 11 1.41 -4.93 -3.92
N ILE A 12 0.97 -6.18 -3.98
CA ILE A 12 1.05 -7.12 -2.87
C ILE A 12 2.12 -8.14 -3.22
N LEU A 13 3.16 -8.20 -2.40
CA LEU A 13 4.31 -9.05 -2.62
C LEU A 13 4.44 -10.07 -1.49
N GLY A 14 4.94 -11.26 -1.79
CA GLY A 14 5.48 -12.17 -0.80
C GLY A 14 6.82 -11.66 -0.25
N THR A 15 7.31 -12.32 0.79
CA THR A 15 8.65 -12.05 1.36
C THR A 15 9.80 -12.37 0.40
N ASP A 16 9.52 -13.11 -0.67
CA ASP A 16 10.42 -13.36 -1.79
C ASP A 16 10.40 -12.24 -2.86
N GLY A 17 9.62 -11.18 -2.64
CA GLY A 17 9.49 -10.03 -3.53
C GLY A 17 8.61 -10.28 -4.77
N LYS A 18 7.98 -11.45 -4.90
CA LYS A 18 7.09 -11.75 -6.03
C LYS A 18 5.65 -11.38 -5.72
N SER A 19 4.87 -11.10 -6.76
CA SER A 19 3.44 -10.81 -6.61
C SER A 19 2.72 -11.96 -5.92
N LYS A 20 1.90 -11.64 -4.92
CA LYS A 20 1.11 -12.60 -4.14
C LYS A 20 -0.35 -12.14 -4.07
N SER A 21 -1.29 -13.05 -4.31
CA SER A 21 -2.72 -12.75 -4.16
C SER A 21 -3.13 -12.79 -2.68
N LEU A 22 -3.96 -11.83 -2.27
CA LEU A 22 -4.57 -11.79 -0.95
C LEU A 22 -5.56 -12.95 -0.73
N ASP A 23 -6.22 -13.43 -1.79
CA ASP A 23 -7.23 -14.49 -1.70
C ASP A 23 -6.65 -15.85 -1.28
N SER A 24 -5.34 -16.00 -1.44
CA SER A 24 -4.60 -17.24 -1.12
C SER A 24 -3.93 -17.24 0.25
N LEU A 25 -4.11 -16.17 1.04
CA LEU A 25 -3.40 -16.03 2.32
C LEU A 25 -3.93 -17.00 3.37
N ARG A 26 -2.98 -17.50 4.16
CA ARG A 26 -3.24 -18.30 5.35
C ARG A 26 -2.81 -17.53 6.59
N SER A 27 -3.36 -17.90 7.74
CA SER A 27 -2.94 -17.31 9.02
C SER A 27 -1.43 -17.46 9.21
N GLY A 28 -0.76 -16.37 9.59
CA GLY A 28 0.70 -16.31 9.76
C GLY A 28 1.48 -16.01 8.48
N ASP A 29 0.82 -15.92 7.32
CA ASP A 29 1.49 -15.46 6.10
C ASP A 29 1.86 -13.99 6.20
N LEU A 30 3.12 -13.68 5.88
CA LEU A 30 3.58 -12.30 5.72
C LEU A 30 3.45 -11.86 4.26
N VAL A 31 3.04 -10.61 4.09
CA VAL A 31 3.03 -9.91 2.80
C VAL A 31 3.62 -8.52 2.96
N LEU A 32 4.23 -8.03 1.89
CA LEU A 32 4.66 -6.65 1.77
C LEU A 32 3.67 -5.91 0.90
N VAL A 33 3.21 -4.75 1.38
CA VAL A 33 2.40 -3.83 0.59
C VAL A 33 3.30 -2.72 0.08
N TRP A 34 3.37 -2.56 -1.24
CA TRP A 34 4.10 -1.47 -1.88
C TRP A 34 3.12 -0.53 -2.57
N LEU A 35 3.00 0.69 -2.03
CA LEU A 35 2.25 1.78 -2.64
C LEU A 35 3.20 2.67 -3.44
N GLN A 36 2.93 2.80 -4.74
CA GLN A 36 3.62 3.74 -5.61
C GLN A 36 2.69 4.90 -5.95
N VAL A 37 3.12 6.12 -5.63
CA VAL A 37 2.36 7.35 -5.89
C VAL A 37 3.17 8.22 -6.85
N LYS A 38 2.56 8.61 -7.96
CA LYS A 38 3.15 9.51 -8.97
C LYS A 38 2.23 10.71 -9.16
N ALA A 39 2.81 11.89 -9.30
CA ALA A 39 2.07 13.10 -9.61
C ALA A 39 2.53 13.66 -10.96
N SER A 40 1.59 14.04 -11.82
CA SER A 40 1.88 14.68 -13.12
C SER A 40 2.18 16.17 -13.00
N ASN A 41 1.90 16.78 -11.85
CA ASN A 41 2.16 18.17 -11.51
C ASN A 41 2.53 18.29 -10.03
N SER A 42 3.02 19.45 -9.59
CA SER A 42 3.22 19.71 -8.16
C SER A 42 1.88 19.64 -7.41
N VAL A 43 1.85 18.88 -6.33
CA VAL A 43 0.70 18.76 -5.42
C VAL A 43 1.18 19.21 -4.04
N PRO A 44 0.79 20.43 -3.60
CA PRO A 44 1.31 21.01 -2.35
C PRO A 44 0.98 20.17 -1.12
N ASP A 45 -0.25 19.68 -1.04
CA ASP A 45 -0.74 18.81 0.03
C ASP A 45 -1.41 17.58 -0.57
N ALA A 46 -0.92 16.39 -0.20
CA ALA A 46 -1.48 15.12 -0.65
C ALA A 46 -1.66 14.18 0.54
N LEU A 47 -2.81 13.53 0.61
CA LEU A 47 -3.10 12.46 1.56
C LEU A 47 -3.44 11.19 0.79
N VAL A 48 -2.73 10.10 1.10
CA VAL A 48 -3.03 8.76 0.58
C VAL A 48 -3.44 7.89 1.75
N VAL A 49 -4.58 7.22 1.63
CA VAL A 49 -5.10 6.30 2.64
C VAL A 49 -5.16 4.91 2.01
N ASP A 50 -4.41 3.95 2.57
CA ASP A 50 -4.53 2.54 2.21
C ASP A 50 -5.34 1.81 3.28
N LEU A 51 -6.50 1.33 2.90
CA LEU A 51 -7.40 0.62 3.80
C LEU A 51 -6.95 -0.83 3.90
N LEU A 52 -6.52 -1.23 5.10
CA LEU A 52 -6.12 -2.60 5.39
C LEU A 52 -7.34 -3.53 5.32
N PRO A 53 -7.33 -4.56 4.46
CA PRO A 53 -8.39 -5.58 4.46
C PRO A 53 -8.51 -6.27 5.82
N ALA A 54 -9.73 -6.67 6.18
CA ALA A 54 -9.96 -7.41 7.41
C ALA A 54 -9.13 -8.70 7.47
N GLY A 55 -8.70 -9.07 8.69
CA GLY A 55 -7.87 -10.26 8.91
C GLY A 55 -6.38 -10.07 8.59
N LEU A 56 -5.98 -8.91 8.07
CA LEU A 56 -4.58 -8.50 8.00
C LEU A 56 -4.27 -7.54 9.16
N GLU A 57 -3.05 -7.63 9.66
CA GLU A 57 -2.52 -6.75 10.71
C GLU A 57 -1.22 -6.14 10.22
N LEU A 58 -0.98 -4.87 10.57
CA LEU A 58 0.25 -4.17 10.22
C LEU A 58 1.36 -4.56 11.20
N GLU A 59 2.44 -5.14 10.68
CA GLU A 59 3.63 -5.44 11.49
C GLU A 59 4.72 -4.35 11.46
N ASN A 60 4.59 -3.34 10.61
CA ASN A 60 5.62 -2.30 10.48
C ASN A 60 5.55 -1.30 11.65
N GLN A 61 6.40 -1.51 12.66
CA GLN A 61 6.50 -0.65 13.83
C GLN A 61 6.85 0.82 13.53
N ASN A 62 7.45 1.10 12.37
CA ASN A 62 7.75 2.49 11.97
C ASN A 62 6.48 3.29 11.64
N LEU A 63 5.36 2.62 11.33
CA LEU A 63 4.08 3.29 11.07
C LEU A 63 3.44 3.88 12.33
N ALA A 64 3.79 3.39 13.52
CA ALA A 64 3.29 3.94 14.78
C ALA A 64 3.93 5.30 15.15
N ASN A 65 5.11 5.60 14.59
CA ASN A 65 5.88 6.80 14.90
C ASN A 65 5.78 7.87 13.80
N GLY A 66 4.92 7.69 12.80
CA GLY A 66 4.68 8.64 11.71
C GLY A 66 3.70 9.73 12.12
N SER A 67 4.09 10.59 13.07
CA SER A 67 3.39 11.81 13.47
C SER A 67 4.25 13.04 13.25
#